data_AF-A0A2N2R9C0-F1
#
_entry.id   AF-A0A2N2R9C0-F1
#
_cell.length_a   1.000
_cell.length_b   1.000
_cell.length_c   1.000
_cell.angle_alpha   90.00
_cell.angle_beta   90.00
_cell.angle_gamma   90.00
#
_symmetry.space_group_name_H-M   'P 1'
#
loop_
_entity.id
_entity.type
_entity.pdbx_description
1 polymer ?
#
loop_
_entity_poly.entity_id
_entity_poly.type
_entity_poly.pdbx_seq_one_letter_code
_entity_poly.pdbx_strand_id
1 'polypeptide(L)'
;MTFVYIVVASIALSLLVLWALGKYSANKSTATEKIDIASALRELLLAKAEGRIDQAEFERQQALLHATVLEPAQASEGFQLPGKKLGLVAGGVVLAIAAAAIWVASPTGDAPEMAAVSKSVGMPEELNSAQASSGGDLNTVVKKLADKMAKDPSNGEGWLLLAKTYGELRRHGEADAAYAKASAVVTLDAQALADWADAHVMTKDRQWDDEARKIVKRALAADPKHVKTLALAGSEAFGRGDYKAAIDFWKRMKAAAPADSMDNKLADANIAEANAMLGGKKPAVAASAEPAVTAGAVAGVVTLSPKLRGKVAAGDTLFVTAKALEGNGPPLAVWRYQGSDFPIEFRLDDSAAIMPGRTISQFPEVLVTAKVSKSGSAEPAKGDLLAAPVKARLGNMTLVVELSAER
;
A
#
# COMPACT_ATOMS: atom_id res chain seq x y z
N MET A 1 -49.02 -56.73 -7.87
CA MET A 1 -49.11 -55.68 -8.93
C MET A 1 -48.80 -54.30 -8.39
N THR A 2 -49.50 -53.81 -7.34
CA THR A 2 -49.31 -52.46 -6.75
C THR A 2 -47.89 -52.16 -6.26
N PHE A 3 -47.20 -53.12 -5.65
CA PHE A 3 -45.81 -52.95 -5.17
C PHE A 3 -44.81 -52.69 -6.30
N VAL A 4 -45.01 -53.31 -7.47
CA VAL A 4 -44.13 -53.15 -8.64
C VAL A 4 -44.26 -51.74 -9.23
N TYR A 5 -45.48 -51.18 -9.26
CA TYR A 5 -45.70 -49.81 -9.73
C TYR A 5 -45.07 -48.75 -8.83
N ILE A 6 -45.03 -48.98 -7.51
CA ILE A 6 -44.40 -48.06 -6.55
C ILE A 6 -42.87 -48.04 -6.75
N VAL A 7 -42.25 -49.22 -6.92
CA VAL A 7 -40.80 -49.31 -7.16
C VAL A 7 -40.41 -48.65 -8.48
N VAL A 8 -41.18 -48.87 -9.55
CA VAL A 8 -40.92 -48.25 -10.85
C VAL A 8 -41.12 -46.73 -10.80
N ALA A 9 -42.14 -46.24 -10.09
CA ALA A 9 -42.38 -44.80 -9.92
C ALA A 9 -41.26 -44.12 -9.10
N SER A 10 -40.74 -44.78 -8.06
CA SER A 10 -39.63 -44.26 -7.25
C SER A 10 -38.33 -44.18 -8.06
N ILE A 11 -38.01 -45.18 -8.88
CA ILE A 11 -36.82 -45.17 -9.74
C ILE A 11 -36.93 -44.06 -10.80
N ALA A 12 -38.11 -43.90 -11.41
CA ALA A 12 -38.34 -42.83 -12.37
C ALA A 12 -38.18 -41.44 -11.74
N LEU A 13 -38.71 -41.24 -10.52
CA LEU A 13 -38.57 -39.97 -9.79
C LEU A 13 -37.11 -39.70 -9.38
N SER A 14 -36.37 -40.72 -8.93
CA SER A 14 -34.95 -40.60 -8.61
C SER A 14 -34.11 -40.24 -9.83
N LEU A 15 -34.39 -40.84 -10.99
CA LEU A 15 -33.70 -40.50 -12.24
C LEU A 15 -34.04 -39.10 -12.74
N LEU A 16 -35.28 -38.64 -12.55
CA LEU A 16 -35.71 -37.28 -12.92
C LEU A 16 -35.07 -36.23 -12.00
N VAL A 17 -34.94 -36.53 -10.70
CA VAL A 17 -34.23 -35.70 -9.72
C VAL A 17 -32.73 -35.68 -10.02
N LEU A 18 -32.10 -36.81 -10.35
CA LEU A 18 -30.69 -36.89 -10.74
C LEU A 18 -30.41 -36.17 -12.07
N TRP A 19 -31.34 -36.24 -13.04
CA TRP A 19 -31.23 -35.50 -14.29
C TRP A 19 -31.42 -33.99 -14.10
N ALA A 20 -32.38 -33.59 -13.26
CA ALA A 20 -32.57 -32.20 -12.88
C ALA A 20 -31.38 -31.64 -12.10
N LEU A 21 -30.80 -32.43 -11.18
CA LEU A 21 -29.55 -32.10 -10.46
C LEU A 21 -28.34 -32.07 -11.40
N GLY A 22 -28.26 -32.95 -12.39
CA GLY A 22 -27.23 -32.92 -13.43
C GLY A 22 -27.29 -31.66 -14.28
N LYS A 23 -28.50 -31.19 -14.63
CA LYS A 23 -28.70 -29.90 -15.31
C LYS A 23 -28.48 -28.70 -14.40
N TYR A 24 -28.80 -28.81 -13.11
CA TYR A 24 -28.53 -27.77 -12.11
C TYR A 24 -27.04 -27.67 -11.76
N SER A 25 -26.31 -28.78 -11.82
CA SER A 25 -24.85 -28.87 -11.63
C SER A 25 -24.10 -28.39 -12.88
N ALA A 26 -24.62 -28.67 -14.09
CA ALA A 26 -24.08 -28.14 -15.33
C ALA A 26 -24.32 -26.62 -15.49
N ASN A 27 -25.38 -26.09 -14.88
CA ASN A 27 -25.69 -24.64 -14.86
C ASN A 27 -25.18 -23.91 -13.61
N LYS A 28 -24.44 -24.63 -12.73
CA LYS A 28 -23.62 -24.09 -11.65
C LYS A 28 -22.18 -24.54 -11.81
N SER A 29 -21.58 -24.26 -12.97
CA SER A 29 -20.24 -23.66 -12.94
C SER A 29 -20.37 -22.24 -12.39
N THR A 30 -20.85 -22.11 -11.15
CA THR A 30 -20.47 -20.98 -10.31
C THR A 30 -18.97 -21.12 -10.17
N ALA A 31 -18.25 -20.33 -10.97
CA ALA A 31 -16.90 -19.94 -10.63
C ALA A 31 -16.90 -19.69 -9.13
N THR A 32 -16.18 -20.52 -8.39
CA THR A 32 -15.66 -20.07 -7.10
C THR A 32 -14.87 -18.83 -7.48
N GLU A 33 -15.45 -17.65 -7.25
CA GLU A 33 -14.75 -16.39 -7.43
C GLU A 33 -13.66 -16.42 -6.36
N LYS A 34 -12.53 -17.07 -6.70
CA LYS A 34 -11.27 -16.83 -6.03
C LYS A 34 -11.14 -15.33 -6.10
N ILE A 35 -11.27 -14.66 -4.95
CA ILE A 35 -10.93 -13.25 -4.85
C ILE A 35 -9.52 -13.16 -5.41
N ASP A 36 -9.37 -12.54 -6.58
CA ASP A 36 -8.06 -12.28 -7.13
C ASP A 36 -7.44 -11.22 -6.25
N ILE A 37 -6.70 -11.69 -5.24
CA ILE A 37 -6.04 -10.86 -4.23
C ILE A 37 -5.15 -9.81 -4.91
N ALA A 38 -4.55 -10.14 -6.06
CA ALA A 38 -3.73 -9.20 -6.81
C ALA A 38 -4.57 -8.08 -7.44
N SER A 39 -5.74 -8.42 -8.00
CA SER A 39 -6.71 -7.45 -8.54
C SER A 39 -7.34 -6.61 -7.44
N ALA A 40 -7.78 -7.21 -6.34
CA ALA A 40 -8.38 -6.50 -5.21
C ALA A 40 -7.39 -5.54 -4.54
N LEU A 41 -6.11 -5.92 -4.40
CA LEU A 41 -5.07 -5.01 -3.91
C LEU A 41 -4.79 -3.88 -4.92
N ARG A 42 -4.82 -4.17 -6.23
CA ARG A 42 -4.66 -3.14 -7.27
C ARG A 42 -5.77 -2.09 -7.20
N GLU A 43 -7.02 -2.53 -7.05
CA GLU A 43 -8.16 -1.63 -6.89
C GLU A 43 -8.04 -0.78 -5.63
N LEU A 44 -7.58 -1.39 -4.53
CA LEU A 44 -7.35 -0.69 -3.27
C LEU A 44 -6.27 0.41 -3.40
N LEU A 45 -5.15 0.10 -4.06
CA LEU A 45 -4.08 1.06 -4.34
C LEU A 45 -4.54 2.21 -5.22
N LEU A 46 -5.33 1.91 -6.27
CA LEU A 46 -5.92 2.94 -7.14
C LEU A 46 -6.90 3.84 -6.38
N ALA A 47 -7.75 3.25 -5.52
CA ALA A 47 -8.68 4.01 -4.70
C ALA A 47 -7.96 4.99 -3.77
N LYS A 48 -6.84 4.55 -3.16
CA LYS A 48 -6.01 5.40 -2.32
C LYS A 48 -5.32 6.50 -3.13
N ALA A 49 -4.74 6.16 -4.28
CA ALA A 49 -4.05 7.11 -5.15
C ALA A 49 -4.99 8.21 -5.69
N GLU A 50 -6.25 7.88 -5.94
CA GLU A 50 -7.29 8.82 -6.35
C GLU A 50 -7.94 9.58 -5.18
N GLY A 51 -7.54 9.30 -3.93
CA GLY A 51 -8.11 9.92 -2.73
C GLY A 51 -9.54 9.49 -2.41
N ARG A 52 -10.02 8.38 -3.00
CA ARG A 52 -11.35 7.81 -2.73
C ARG A 52 -11.44 7.17 -1.33
N ILE A 53 -10.30 6.76 -0.79
CA ILE A 53 -10.17 6.22 0.58
C ILE A 53 -9.01 6.90 1.28
N ASP A 54 -9.15 7.12 2.59
CA ASP A 54 -8.06 7.65 3.42
C ASP A 54 -7.08 6.55 3.85
N GLN A 55 -5.99 6.94 4.51
CA GLN A 55 -4.93 6.02 4.94
C GLN A 55 -5.44 4.96 5.92
N ALA A 56 -6.35 5.32 6.84
CA ALA A 56 -6.85 4.40 7.85
C ALA A 56 -7.78 3.35 7.23
N GLU A 57 -8.62 3.75 6.28
CA GLU A 57 -9.48 2.83 5.53
C GLU A 57 -8.67 1.92 4.61
N PHE A 58 -7.62 2.45 3.97
CA PHE A 58 -6.69 1.64 3.18
C PHE A 58 -6.02 0.56 4.03
N GLU A 59 -5.44 0.91 5.17
CA GLU A 59 -4.77 -0.03 6.08
C GLU A 59 -5.74 -1.11 6.58
N ARG A 60 -6.98 -0.72 6.89
CA ARG A 60 -8.03 -1.65 7.33
C ARG A 60 -8.40 -2.64 6.22
N GLN A 61 -8.67 -2.16 5.01
CA GLN A 61 -9.03 -3.02 3.88
C GLN A 61 -7.86 -3.92 3.46
N GLN A 62 -6.62 -3.42 3.51
CA GLN A 62 -5.42 -4.21 3.28
C GLN A 62 -5.26 -5.31 4.35
N ALA A 63 -5.49 -5.01 5.62
CA ALA A 63 -5.44 -6.00 6.69
C ALA A 63 -6.49 -7.13 6.49
N LEU A 64 -7.68 -6.80 5.97
CA LEU A 64 -8.71 -7.78 5.63
C LEU A 64 -8.29 -8.69 4.47
N LEU A 65 -7.73 -8.11 3.40
CA LEU A 65 -7.15 -8.86 2.28
C LEU A 65 -6.08 -9.85 2.76
N HIS A 66 -5.20 -9.41 3.66
CA HIS A 66 -4.21 -10.30 4.29
C HIS A 66 -4.86 -11.41 5.11
N ALA A 67 -5.92 -11.11 5.87
CA ALA A 67 -6.64 -12.12 6.64
C ALA A 67 -7.27 -13.20 5.75
N THR A 68 -7.78 -12.84 4.57
CA THR A 68 -8.29 -13.80 3.58
C THR A 68 -7.20 -14.77 3.11
N VAL A 69 -5.95 -14.31 2.93
CA VAL A 69 -4.81 -15.18 2.59
C VAL A 69 -4.36 -16.02 3.78
N LEU A 70 -4.60 -15.56 5.02
CA LEU A 70 -4.29 -16.28 6.24
C LEU A 70 -5.26 -17.42 6.54
N GLU A 71 -6.49 -17.39 6.01
CA GLU A 71 -7.42 -18.51 6.13
C GLU A 71 -6.84 -19.74 5.41
N PRO A 72 -6.83 -20.93 6.03
CA PRO A 72 -6.60 -22.16 5.29
C PRO A 72 -7.67 -22.27 4.20
N ALA A 73 -7.32 -22.76 3.02
CA ALA A 73 -8.32 -23.23 2.06
C ALA A 73 -9.07 -24.38 2.75
N GLN A 74 -10.10 -24.05 3.51
CA GLN A 74 -10.89 -25.05 4.18
C GLN A 74 -11.54 -25.86 3.08
N ALA A 75 -11.17 -27.14 3.07
CA ALA A 75 -12.01 -28.19 2.53
C ALA A 75 -13.45 -27.84 2.89
N SER A 76 -14.32 -27.87 1.88
CA SER A 76 -15.71 -27.45 1.94
C SER A 76 -16.46 -28.26 3.01
N GLU A 77 -16.33 -27.88 4.28
CA GLU A 77 -17.11 -28.42 5.36
C GLU A 77 -18.44 -27.68 5.41
N GLY A 78 -19.51 -28.45 5.27
CA GLY A 78 -20.84 -28.07 5.75
C GLY A 78 -21.54 -27.01 4.92
N PHE A 79 -22.27 -27.45 3.91
CA PHE A 79 -23.39 -26.72 3.34
C PHE A 79 -24.34 -26.21 4.44
N GLN A 80 -24.25 -24.93 4.78
CA GLN A 80 -25.21 -24.20 5.62
C GLN A 80 -26.14 -23.42 4.69
N LEU A 81 -27.39 -23.88 4.55
CA LEU A 81 -28.43 -23.16 3.82
C LEU A 81 -28.90 -21.92 4.62
N PRO A 82 -28.91 -20.72 4.03
CA PRO A 82 -29.59 -19.58 4.61
C PRO A 82 -31.08 -19.66 4.30
N GLY A 83 -31.92 -19.41 5.31
CA GLY A 83 -33.36 -19.18 5.15
C GLY A 83 -34.23 -20.21 5.84
N LYS A 84 -34.67 -19.86 7.06
CA LYS A 84 -35.86 -20.45 7.70
C LYS A 84 -37.00 -20.45 6.68
N LYS A 85 -37.42 -21.65 6.22
CA LYS A 85 -38.76 -22.07 5.75
C LYS A 85 -38.75 -23.12 4.61
N LEU A 86 -37.59 -23.51 4.07
CA LEU A 86 -37.54 -24.57 3.02
C LEU A 86 -36.67 -25.78 3.38
N GLY A 87 -36.55 -26.11 4.68
CA GLY A 87 -35.89 -27.32 5.18
C GLY A 87 -36.84 -28.45 5.59
N LEU A 88 -38.16 -28.28 5.42
CA LEU A 88 -39.17 -29.19 5.98
C LEU A 88 -39.70 -30.27 5.02
N VAL A 89 -39.28 -30.31 3.75
CA VAL A 89 -39.80 -31.31 2.79
C VAL A 89 -38.77 -32.40 2.44
N ALA A 90 -37.47 -32.13 2.54
CA ALA A 90 -36.43 -33.14 2.25
C ALA A 90 -36.04 -34.00 3.48
N GLY A 91 -36.24 -33.51 4.70
CA GLY A 91 -35.99 -34.26 5.95
C GLY A 91 -37.09 -35.27 6.30
N GLY A 92 -38.32 -35.07 5.81
CA GLY A 92 -39.48 -35.91 6.14
C GLY A 92 -39.45 -37.31 5.52
N VAL A 93 -38.81 -37.47 4.36
CA VAL A 93 -38.79 -38.76 3.64
C VAL A 93 -37.71 -39.72 4.18
N VAL A 94 -36.61 -39.19 4.72
CA VAL A 94 -35.54 -40.00 5.36
C VAL A 94 -35.94 -40.43 6.78
N LEU A 95 -36.68 -39.58 7.51
CA LEU A 95 -37.24 -39.91 8.83
C LEU A 95 -38.42 -40.90 8.76
N ALA A 96 -39.23 -40.88 7.70
CA ALA A 96 -40.34 -41.83 7.52
C ALA A 96 -39.87 -43.28 7.24
N ILE A 97 -38.73 -43.45 6.56
CA ILE A 97 -38.14 -44.78 6.28
C ILE A 97 -37.44 -45.34 7.53
N ALA A 98 -36.82 -44.47 8.34
CA ALA A 98 -36.21 -44.87 9.61
C ALA A 98 -37.27 -45.21 10.69
N ALA A 99 -38.41 -44.48 10.73
CA ALA A 99 -39.49 -44.75 11.68
C ALA A 99 -40.26 -46.05 11.38
N ALA A 100 -40.41 -46.44 10.10
CA ALA A 100 -41.04 -47.70 9.71
C ALA A 100 -40.18 -48.94 10.05
N ALA A 101 -38.85 -48.79 10.11
CA ALA A 101 -37.92 -49.86 10.49
C ALA A 101 -37.84 -50.07 12.02
N ILE A 102 -38.11 -49.03 12.81
CA ILE A 102 -38.08 -49.09 14.28
C ILE A 102 -39.42 -49.60 14.85
N TRP A 103 -40.55 -49.42 14.15
CA TRP A 103 -41.87 -49.86 14.63
C TRP A 103 -42.11 -51.39 14.54
N VAL A 104 -41.30 -52.13 13.77
CA VAL A 104 -41.41 -53.60 13.65
C VAL A 104 -40.60 -54.33 14.74
N ALA A 105 -39.70 -53.64 15.44
CA ALA A 105 -38.79 -54.26 16.38
C ALA A 105 -38.63 -53.42 17.66
N SER A 106 -39.64 -53.44 18.54
CA SER A 106 -39.48 -53.55 20.01
C SER A 106 -40.81 -53.37 20.77
N PRO A 107 -41.09 -54.19 21.80
CA PRO A 107 -42.20 -54.00 22.72
C PRO A 107 -41.87 -53.02 23.85
N THR A 108 -42.86 -52.16 24.16
CA THR A 108 -43.23 -51.52 25.44
C THR A 108 -42.18 -51.30 26.54
N GLY A 109 -42.04 -50.04 27.00
CA GLY A 109 -41.47 -49.73 28.33
C GLY A 109 -41.24 -48.24 28.60
N ASP A 110 -42.20 -47.63 29.31
CA ASP A 110 -42.25 -46.41 30.14
C ASP A 110 -41.22 -45.26 30.03
N ALA A 111 -41.78 -44.05 30.01
CA ALA A 111 -41.10 -42.76 30.11
C ALA A 111 -40.77 -42.38 31.57
N PRO A 112 -39.83 -41.44 31.77
CA PRO A 112 -40.03 -40.45 32.81
C PRO A 112 -39.75 -39.00 32.37
N GLU A 113 -40.15 -38.14 33.31
CA GLU A 113 -40.71 -36.81 33.21
C GLU A 113 -39.68 -35.67 33.33
N MET A 114 -40.07 -34.50 32.84
CA MET A 114 -39.36 -33.23 32.89
C MET A 114 -39.32 -32.65 34.30
N ALA A 115 -38.17 -32.10 34.72
CA ALA A 115 -38.10 -31.16 35.83
C ALA A 115 -37.24 -29.95 35.46
N ALA A 116 -37.85 -28.77 35.54
CA ALA A 116 -37.25 -27.46 35.36
C ALA A 116 -36.59 -26.95 36.64
N VAL A 117 -35.53 -26.14 36.53
CA VAL A 117 -35.28 -25.01 37.45
C VAL A 117 -34.62 -23.88 36.67
N SER A 118 -35.31 -22.74 36.67
CA SER A 118 -34.81 -21.42 36.30
C SER A 118 -34.02 -20.82 37.47
N LYS A 119 -32.90 -20.13 37.18
CA LYS A 119 -32.47 -19.00 38.00
C LYS A 119 -31.82 -17.94 37.12
N SER A 120 -32.42 -16.77 37.14
CA SER A 120 -32.04 -15.58 36.40
C SER A 120 -31.19 -14.63 37.26
N VAL A 121 -30.47 -13.76 36.53
CA VAL A 121 -29.92 -12.45 36.89
C VAL A 121 -28.55 -12.39 37.58
N GLY A 122 -27.63 -11.74 36.87
CA GLY A 122 -26.35 -11.23 37.35
C GLY A 122 -25.45 -10.81 36.18
N MET A 123 -25.80 -9.72 35.51
CA MET A 123 -24.92 -9.05 34.53
C MET A 123 -23.94 -8.14 35.28
N PRO A 124 -22.62 -8.21 35.00
CA PRO A 124 -21.75 -7.05 35.15
C PRO A 124 -21.67 -6.32 33.81
N GLU A 125 -21.90 -5.01 33.88
CA GLU A 125 -21.56 -4.03 32.85
C GLU A 125 -20.09 -4.13 32.45
N GLU A 126 -19.80 -4.71 31.29
CA GLU A 126 -18.64 -4.34 30.46
C GLU A 126 -19.08 -4.33 28.98
N LEU A 127 -20.10 -3.52 28.71
CA LEU A 127 -20.50 -3.09 27.37
C LEU A 127 -20.20 -1.61 27.25
N ASN A 128 -18.92 -1.26 27.13
CA ASN A 128 -18.43 -0.01 26.54
C ASN A 128 -16.91 -0.04 26.38
N SER A 129 -16.41 -0.86 25.45
CA SER A 129 -15.09 -0.69 24.78
C SER A 129 -14.78 -1.82 23.77
N ALA A 130 -15.77 -2.33 23.05
CA ALA A 130 -15.56 -3.31 21.98
C ALA A 130 -15.89 -2.76 20.57
N GLN A 131 -15.92 -1.44 20.41
CA GLN A 131 -15.99 -0.77 19.12
C GLN A 131 -14.75 0.11 18.93
N ALA A 132 -13.64 -0.53 18.52
CA ALA A 132 -12.51 0.04 17.77
C ALA A 132 -11.24 -0.84 17.91
N SER A 133 -11.24 -2.12 17.50
CA SER A 133 -10.02 -2.94 17.31
C SER A 133 -10.33 -4.32 16.73
N SER A 134 -10.79 -4.41 15.48
CA SER A 134 -10.83 -5.70 14.72
C SER A 134 -10.11 -5.63 13.37
N GLY A 135 -9.11 -4.75 13.28
CA GLY A 135 -7.98 -4.87 12.34
C GLY A 135 -6.73 -4.69 13.18
N GLY A 136 -5.97 -5.76 13.42
CA GLY A 136 -4.69 -5.63 14.13
C GLY A 136 -3.76 -4.70 13.36
N ASP A 137 -2.86 -4.00 14.06
CA ASP A 137 -1.76 -3.23 13.49
C ASP A 137 -1.19 -3.93 12.23
N LEU A 138 -1.10 -3.21 11.11
CA LEU A 138 -0.69 -3.75 9.82
C LEU A 138 0.63 -4.53 9.93
N ASN A 139 1.56 -4.09 10.78
CA ASN A 139 2.81 -4.82 11.03
C ASN A 139 2.58 -6.21 11.64
N THR A 140 1.61 -6.34 12.55
CA THR A 140 1.22 -7.61 13.17
C THR A 140 0.61 -8.56 12.15
N VAL A 141 -0.24 -8.06 11.25
CA VAL A 141 -0.87 -8.88 10.20
C VAL A 141 0.15 -9.30 9.14
N VAL A 142 1.06 -8.39 8.75
CA VAL A 142 2.17 -8.68 7.83
C VAL A 142 3.11 -9.74 8.39
N LYS A 143 3.44 -9.68 9.69
CA LYS A 143 4.26 -10.71 10.35
C LYS A 143 3.60 -12.09 10.28
N LYS A 144 2.30 -12.18 10.60
CA LYS A 144 1.56 -13.45 10.49
C LYS A 144 1.54 -13.99 9.07
N LEU A 145 1.37 -13.12 8.08
CA LEU A 145 1.42 -13.53 6.67
C LEU A 145 2.81 -14.04 6.29
N ALA A 146 3.88 -13.34 6.69
CA ALA A 146 5.25 -13.79 6.45
C ALA A 146 5.54 -15.16 7.08
N ASP A 147 5.09 -15.39 8.32
CA ASP A 147 5.24 -16.68 9.00
C ASP A 147 4.49 -17.81 8.28
N LYS A 148 3.30 -17.52 7.72
CA LYS A 148 2.54 -18.49 6.92
C LYS A 148 3.25 -18.79 5.60
N MET A 149 3.73 -17.77 4.90
CA MET A 149 4.45 -17.94 3.63
C MET A 149 5.76 -18.72 3.81
N ALA A 150 6.45 -18.54 4.95
CA ALA A 150 7.62 -19.35 5.29
C ALA A 150 7.30 -20.85 5.45
N LYS A 151 6.07 -21.19 5.89
CA LYS A 151 5.59 -22.58 6.02
C LYS A 151 4.99 -23.15 4.74
N ASP A 152 4.55 -22.29 3.83
CA ASP A 152 4.02 -22.65 2.50
C ASP A 152 4.73 -21.87 1.39
N PRO A 153 5.97 -22.28 1.02
CA PRO A 153 6.76 -21.57 0.00
C PRO A 153 6.15 -21.62 -1.40
N SER A 154 5.26 -22.57 -1.67
CA SER A 154 4.55 -22.73 -2.95
C SER A 154 3.39 -21.77 -3.15
N ASN A 155 3.05 -20.94 -2.16
CA ASN A 155 1.98 -19.97 -2.31
C ASN A 155 2.47 -18.68 -2.97
N GLY A 156 2.60 -18.69 -4.30
CA GLY A 156 3.09 -17.55 -5.06
C GLY A 156 2.19 -16.32 -4.97
N GLU A 157 0.87 -16.50 -4.91
CA GLU A 157 -0.11 -15.41 -4.73
C GLU A 157 0.09 -14.71 -3.36
N GLY A 158 0.31 -15.49 -2.30
CA GLY A 158 0.58 -14.96 -0.97
C GLY A 158 1.95 -14.26 -0.85
N TRP A 159 2.99 -14.77 -1.52
CA TRP A 159 4.26 -14.06 -1.64
C TRP A 159 4.13 -12.73 -2.38
N LEU A 160 3.32 -12.69 -3.45
CA LEU A 160 3.06 -11.47 -4.21
C LEU A 160 2.34 -10.41 -3.38
N LEU A 161 1.30 -10.83 -2.63
CA LEU A 161 0.62 -9.94 -1.67
C LEU A 161 1.62 -9.37 -0.66
N LEU A 162 2.42 -10.25 -0.05
CA LEU A 162 3.41 -9.84 0.95
C LEU A 162 4.42 -8.84 0.38
N ALA A 163 4.89 -9.05 -0.86
CA ALA A 163 5.83 -8.17 -1.54
C ALA A 163 5.26 -6.77 -1.78
N LYS A 164 4.04 -6.69 -2.31
CA LYS A 164 3.34 -5.42 -2.53
C LYS A 164 3.14 -4.65 -1.23
N THR A 165 2.76 -5.34 -0.15
CA THR A 165 2.58 -4.73 1.17
C THR A 165 3.90 -4.23 1.77
N TYR A 166 4.99 -4.98 1.63
CA TYR A 166 6.32 -4.46 2.01
C TYR A 166 6.73 -3.24 1.19
N GLY A 167 6.36 -3.18 -0.08
CA GLY A 167 6.54 -2.01 -0.94
C GLY A 167 5.85 -0.76 -0.38
N GLU A 168 4.57 -0.87 0.00
CA GLU A 168 3.80 0.21 0.61
C GLU A 168 4.39 0.68 1.95
N LEU A 169 4.91 -0.26 2.74
CA LEU A 169 5.59 0.03 4.00
C LEU A 169 7.02 0.55 3.82
N ARG A 170 7.49 0.76 2.58
CA ARG A 170 8.86 1.17 2.25
C ARG A 170 9.94 0.22 2.78
N ARG A 171 9.56 -1.03 3.01
CA ARG A 171 10.42 -2.13 3.45
C ARG A 171 11.03 -2.82 2.23
N HIS A 172 11.88 -2.08 1.52
CA HIS A 172 12.37 -2.45 0.19
C HIS A 172 13.13 -3.79 0.16
N GLY A 173 13.91 -4.09 1.21
CA GLY A 173 14.63 -5.37 1.33
C GLY A 173 13.70 -6.56 1.43
N GLU A 174 12.66 -6.47 2.27
CA GLU A 174 11.67 -7.54 2.39
C GLU A 174 10.78 -7.65 1.15
N ALA A 175 10.45 -6.53 0.52
CA ALA A 175 9.70 -6.50 -0.74
C ALA A 175 10.46 -7.24 -1.86
N ASP A 176 11.75 -6.93 -2.05
CA ASP A 176 12.60 -7.58 -3.04
C ASP A 176 12.67 -9.10 -2.83
N ALA A 177 12.90 -9.54 -1.59
CA ALA A 177 12.93 -10.95 -1.25
C ALA A 177 11.59 -11.66 -1.47
N ALA A 178 10.47 -11.00 -1.17
CA ALA A 178 9.14 -11.57 -1.37
C ALA A 178 8.76 -11.63 -2.86
N TYR A 179 9.09 -10.61 -3.66
CA TYR A 179 8.89 -10.63 -5.11
C TYR A 179 9.72 -11.73 -5.78
N ALA A 180 10.96 -11.93 -5.36
CA ALA A 180 11.80 -13.02 -5.87
C ALA A 180 11.13 -14.39 -5.67
N LYS A 181 10.60 -14.65 -4.47
CA LYS A 181 9.84 -15.88 -4.16
C LYS A 181 8.55 -16.00 -4.95
N ALA A 182 7.78 -14.91 -5.06
CA ALA A 182 6.57 -14.89 -5.88
C ALA A 182 6.89 -15.24 -7.34
N SER A 183 7.92 -14.63 -7.91
CA SER A 183 8.32 -14.82 -9.31
C SER A 183 8.83 -16.22 -9.65
N ALA A 184 9.23 -17.00 -8.64
CA ALA A 184 9.64 -18.39 -8.78
C ALA A 184 8.45 -19.35 -8.92
N VAL A 185 7.25 -18.92 -8.53
CA VAL A 185 6.06 -19.76 -8.44
C VAL A 185 4.96 -19.28 -9.40
N VAL A 186 4.75 -17.97 -9.50
CA VAL A 186 3.73 -17.35 -10.34
C VAL A 186 4.35 -16.46 -11.41
N THR A 187 3.66 -16.36 -12.55
CA THR A 187 4.02 -15.39 -13.58
C THR A 187 3.58 -14.01 -13.13
N LEU A 188 4.54 -13.10 -12.97
CA LEU A 188 4.27 -11.71 -12.60
C LEU A 188 3.89 -10.88 -13.83
N ASP A 189 2.90 -9.99 -13.67
CA ASP A 189 2.54 -9.01 -14.69
C ASP A 189 3.55 -7.86 -14.75
N ALA A 190 3.39 -6.97 -15.74
CA ALA A 190 4.31 -5.85 -15.96
C ALA A 190 4.37 -4.89 -14.77
N GLN A 191 3.26 -4.70 -14.05
CA GLN A 191 3.19 -3.84 -12.87
C GLN A 191 4.00 -4.43 -11.71
N ALA A 192 3.76 -5.69 -11.36
CA ALA A 192 4.50 -6.37 -10.29
C ALA A 192 5.99 -6.50 -10.61
N LEU A 193 6.36 -6.74 -11.88
CA LEU A 193 7.76 -6.73 -12.30
C LEU A 193 8.39 -5.33 -12.19
N ALA A 194 7.65 -4.27 -12.53
CA ALA A 194 8.14 -2.89 -12.36
C ALA A 194 8.32 -2.52 -10.89
N ASP A 195 7.36 -2.91 -10.03
CA ASP A 195 7.45 -2.68 -8.58
C ASP A 195 8.59 -3.48 -7.95
N TRP A 196 8.84 -4.70 -8.44
CA TRP A 196 10.00 -5.48 -8.01
C TRP A 196 11.32 -4.83 -8.43
N ALA A 197 11.47 -4.41 -9.68
CA ALA A 197 12.68 -3.73 -10.14
C ALA A 197 12.97 -2.45 -9.32
N ASP A 198 11.94 -1.66 -9.05
CA ASP A 198 12.02 -0.46 -8.21
C ASP A 198 12.47 -0.81 -6.78
N ALA A 199 11.82 -1.79 -6.13
CA ALA A 199 12.22 -2.25 -4.80
C ALA A 199 13.67 -2.75 -4.78
N HIS A 200 14.07 -3.54 -5.77
CA HIS A 200 15.43 -4.09 -5.91
C HIS A 200 16.47 -2.97 -5.97
N VAL A 201 16.27 -1.99 -6.85
CA VAL A 201 17.15 -0.82 -7.00
C VAL A 201 17.23 0.00 -5.70
N MET A 202 16.13 0.12 -4.96
CA MET A 202 16.13 0.79 -3.65
C MET A 202 16.98 0.05 -2.60
N THR A 203 17.09 -1.29 -2.67
CA THR A 203 18.00 -2.04 -1.78
C THR A 203 19.48 -1.81 -2.07
N LYS A 204 19.79 -1.25 -3.24
CA LYS A 204 21.15 -0.99 -3.74
C LYS A 204 21.50 0.49 -3.72
N ASP A 205 20.89 1.28 -2.84
CA ASP A 205 21.08 2.74 -2.79
C ASP A 205 20.84 3.43 -4.14
N ARG A 206 19.83 2.94 -4.88
CA ARG A 206 19.45 3.38 -6.24
C ARG A 206 20.48 3.07 -7.33
N GLN A 207 21.40 2.14 -7.08
CA GLN A 207 22.32 1.64 -8.09
C GLN A 207 21.69 0.50 -8.89
N TRP A 208 21.91 0.51 -10.20
CA TRP A 208 21.39 -0.49 -11.13
C TRP A 208 22.37 -1.63 -11.34
N ASP A 209 21.99 -2.84 -10.94
CA ASP A 209 22.73 -4.06 -11.24
C ASP A 209 22.08 -4.89 -12.36
N ASP A 210 22.70 -6.03 -12.67
CA ASP A 210 22.25 -6.91 -13.74
C ASP A 210 20.88 -7.53 -13.46
N GLU A 211 20.52 -7.73 -12.19
CA GLU A 211 19.25 -8.32 -11.83
C GLU A 211 18.12 -7.32 -12.03
N ALA A 212 18.28 -6.08 -11.57
CA ALA A 212 17.33 -5.00 -11.87
C ALA A 212 17.07 -4.85 -13.37
N ARG A 213 18.14 -4.88 -14.19
CA ARG A 213 18.03 -4.83 -15.67
C ARG A 213 17.25 -6.01 -16.24
N LYS A 214 17.46 -7.23 -15.73
CA LYS A 214 16.70 -8.42 -16.17
C LYS A 214 15.22 -8.30 -15.80
N ILE A 215 14.91 -7.82 -14.59
CA ILE A 215 13.52 -7.65 -14.14
C ILE A 215 12.81 -6.61 -15.04
N VAL A 216 13.43 -5.46 -15.31
CA VAL A 216 12.88 -4.44 -16.23
C VAL A 216 12.68 -5.02 -17.65
N LYS A 217 13.64 -5.81 -18.15
CA LYS A 217 13.50 -6.47 -19.46
C LYS A 217 12.30 -7.42 -19.50
N ARG A 218 12.06 -8.19 -18.42
CA ARG A 218 10.87 -9.03 -18.29
C ARG A 218 9.60 -8.19 -18.25
N ALA A 219 9.59 -7.08 -17.51
CA ALA A 219 8.45 -6.18 -17.43
C ALA A 219 8.09 -5.58 -18.81
N LEU A 220 9.10 -5.16 -19.59
CA LEU A 220 8.90 -4.65 -20.95
C LEU A 220 8.39 -5.72 -21.92
N ALA A 221 8.77 -6.98 -21.70
CA ALA A 221 8.26 -8.10 -22.49
C ALA A 221 6.81 -8.44 -22.13
N ALA A 222 6.42 -8.29 -20.85
CA ALA A 222 5.06 -8.50 -20.40
C ALA A 222 4.09 -7.42 -20.91
N ASP A 223 4.50 -6.15 -20.85
CA ASP A 223 3.76 -5.04 -21.48
C ASP A 223 4.72 -3.95 -21.97
N PRO A 224 4.92 -3.83 -23.30
CA PRO A 224 5.79 -2.83 -23.90
C PRO A 224 5.32 -1.37 -23.72
N LYS A 225 4.08 -1.15 -23.27
CA LYS A 225 3.48 0.18 -23.07
C LYS A 225 3.31 0.53 -21.58
N HIS A 226 3.77 -0.33 -20.67
CA HIS A 226 3.62 -0.11 -19.24
C HIS A 226 4.41 1.13 -18.79
N VAL A 227 3.69 2.16 -18.33
CA VAL A 227 4.25 3.50 -18.06
C VAL A 227 5.38 3.47 -17.04
N LYS A 228 5.18 2.82 -15.88
CA LYS A 228 6.21 2.70 -14.84
C LYS A 228 7.45 1.94 -15.33
N THR A 229 7.26 0.91 -16.16
CA THR A 229 8.38 0.14 -16.71
C THR A 229 9.20 0.96 -17.69
N LEU A 230 8.54 1.74 -18.54
CA LEU A 230 9.20 2.64 -19.48
C LEU A 230 9.95 3.76 -18.75
N ALA A 231 9.39 4.28 -17.65
CA ALA A 231 10.07 5.24 -16.79
C ALA A 231 11.37 4.65 -16.20
N LEU A 232 11.29 3.45 -15.60
CA LEU A 232 12.43 2.74 -15.02
C LEU A 232 13.52 2.42 -16.07
N ALA A 233 13.13 1.92 -17.24
CA ALA A 233 14.06 1.64 -18.33
C ALA A 233 14.76 2.90 -18.85
N GLY A 234 14.04 4.02 -18.94
CA GLY A 234 14.62 5.30 -19.31
C GLY A 234 15.61 5.81 -18.27
N SER A 235 15.27 5.72 -16.98
CA SER A 235 16.14 6.13 -15.86
C SER A 235 17.41 5.28 -15.77
N GLU A 236 17.32 3.97 -15.99
CA GLU A 236 18.48 3.07 -16.07
C GLU A 236 19.42 3.49 -17.23
N ALA A 237 18.84 3.65 -18.43
CA ALA A 237 19.60 4.02 -19.62
C ALA A 237 20.29 5.38 -19.46
N PHE A 238 19.59 6.35 -18.86
CA PHE A 238 20.14 7.66 -18.54
C PHE A 238 21.30 7.57 -17.55
N GLY A 239 21.15 6.78 -16.47
CA GLY A 239 22.16 6.59 -15.45
C GLY A 239 23.48 6.02 -15.98
N ARG A 240 23.42 5.16 -17.00
CA ARG A 240 24.63 4.62 -17.70
C ARG A 240 25.12 5.47 -18.87
N GLY A 241 24.55 6.66 -19.08
CA GLY A 241 24.94 7.60 -20.14
C GLY A 241 24.40 7.28 -21.55
N ASP A 242 23.49 6.33 -21.67
CA ASP A 242 22.83 6.00 -22.94
C ASP A 242 21.58 6.86 -23.14
N TYR A 243 21.81 8.16 -23.33
CA TYR A 243 20.76 9.16 -23.45
C TYR A 243 19.83 8.92 -24.64
N LYS A 244 20.32 8.30 -25.72
CA LYS A 244 19.50 7.94 -26.88
C LYS A 244 18.44 6.90 -26.49
N ALA A 245 18.87 5.80 -25.85
CA ALA A 245 17.93 4.80 -25.36
C ALA A 245 16.97 5.37 -24.31
N ALA A 246 17.45 6.25 -23.42
CA ALA A 246 16.60 6.91 -22.43
C ALA A 246 15.47 7.72 -23.08
N ILE A 247 15.79 8.54 -24.08
CA ILE A 247 14.81 9.32 -24.86
C ILE A 247 13.79 8.40 -25.53
N ASP A 248 14.22 7.28 -26.10
CA ASP A 248 13.32 6.35 -26.77
C ASP A 248 12.32 5.72 -25.80
N PHE A 249 12.75 5.32 -24.61
CA PHE A 249 11.86 4.82 -23.57
C PHE A 249 10.88 5.87 -23.07
N TRP A 250 11.34 7.10 -22.79
CA TRP A 250 10.45 8.16 -22.33
C TRP A 250 9.49 8.68 -23.41
N LYS A 251 9.87 8.64 -24.70
CA LYS A 251 8.92 8.90 -25.80
C LYS A 251 7.80 7.87 -25.83
N ARG A 252 8.13 6.59 -25.63
CA ARG A 252 7.13 5.52 -25.51
C ARG A 252 6.26 5.70 -24.25
N MET A 253 6.86 6.11 -23.13
CA MET A 253 6.14 6.44 -21.89
C MET A 253 5.12 7.55 -22.14
N LYS A 254 5.54 8.65 -22.78
CA LYS A 254 4.68 9.77 -23.15
C LYS A 254 3.52 9.33 -24.05
N ALA A 255 3.79 8.46 -25.03
CA ALA A 255 2.77 7.95 -25.94
C ALA A 255 1.77 6.99 -25.27
N ALA A 256 2.16 6.34 -24.17
CA ALA A 256 1.30 5.44 -23.41
C ALA A 256 0.52 6.13 -22.29
N ALA A 257 1.00 7.27 -21.79
CA ALA A 257 0.38 8.03 -20.72
C ALA A 257 -0.72 8.99 -21.23
N PRO A 258 -1.79 9.26 -20.44
CA PRO A 258 -2.76 10.31 -20.77
C PRO A 258 -2.08 11.67 -20.95
N ALA A 259 -2.55 12.48 -21.90
CA ALA A 259 -1.86 13.71 -22.31
C ALA A 259 -1.60 14.70 -21.15
N ASP A 260 -2.54 14.84 -20.21
CA ASP A 260 -2.44 15.79 -19.09
C ASP A 260 -1.89 15.17 -17.78
N SER A 261 -1.49 13.90 -17.82
CA SER A 261 -0.98 13.19 -16.64
C SER A 261 0.39 13.71 -16.18
N MET A 262 0.71 13.50 -14.91
CA MET A 262 2.06 13.75 -14.37
C MET A 262 3.12 12.92 -15.10
N ASP A 263 2.80 11.70 -15.51
CA ASP A 263 3.70 10.83 -16.26
C ASP A 263 4.10 11.43 -17.61
N ASN A 264 3.14 12.05 -18.32
CA ASN A 264 3.42 12.73 -19.59
C ASN A 264 4.38 13.91 -19.40
N LYS A 265 4.14 14.73 -18.37
CA LYS A 265 5.02 15.87 -18.02
C LYS A 265 6.41 15.42 -17.57
N LEU A 266 6.49 14.33 -16.81
CA LEU A 266 7.76 13.74 -16.37
C LEU A 266 8.54 13.20 -17.57
N ALA A 267 7.88 12.53 -18.52
CA ALA A 267 8.52 12.07 -19.74
C ALA A 267 9.08 13.26 -20.56
N ASP A 268 8.34 14.37 -20.67
CA ASP A 268 8.84 15.57 -21.35
C ASP A 268 10.08 16.18 -20.67
N ALA A 269 10.06 16.30 -19.34
CA ALA A 269 11.18 16.81 -18.58
C ALA A 269 12.44 15.93 -18.78
N ASN A 270 12.28 14.62 -18.66
CA ASN A 270 13.38 13.66 -18.79
C ASN A 270 13.94 13.64 -20.23
N ILE A 271 13.08 13.72 -21.25
CA ILE A 271 13.51 13.83 -22.66
C ILE A 271 14.31 15.11 -22.89
N ALA A 272 13.85 16.25 -22.34
CA ALA A 272 14.57 17.52 -22.47
C ALA A 272 15.96 17.43 -21.82
N GLU A 273 16.07 16.82 -20.65
CA GLU A 273 17.34 16.61 -19.95
C GLU A 273 18.30 15.70 -20.74
N ALA A 274 17.82 14.55 -21.24
CA ALA A 274 18.66 13.67 -22.05
C ALA A 274 19.11 14.30 -23.38
N ASN A 275 18.29 15.16 -23.99
CA ASN A 275 18.71 15.92 -25.17
C ASN A 275 19.81 16.93 -24.83
N ALA A 276 19.74 17.59 -23.67
CA ALA A 276 20.80 18.50 -23.21
C ALA A 276 22.12 17.74 -23.03
N MET A 277 22.06 16.55 -22.41
CA MET A 277 23.18 15.63 -22.25
C MET A 277 23.86 15.24 -23.57
N LEU A 278 23.07 14.89 -24.60
CA LEU A 278 23.59 14.58 -25.94
C LEU A 278 24.26 15.78 -26.62
N GLY A 279 23.82 17.00 -26.33
CA GLY A 279 24.39 18.23 -26.86
C GLY A 279 25.72 18.65 -26.22
N GLY A 280 26.33 17.80 -25.38
CA GLY A 280 27.56 18.13 -24.65
C GLY A 280 27.37 19.18 -23.54
N LYS A 281 26.12 19.60 -23.29
CA LYS A 281 25.76 20.29 -22.06
C LYS A 281 25.66 19.24 -20.97
N LYS A 282 26.74 19.11 -20.20
CA LYS A 282 26.74 18.35 -18.95
C LYS A 282 25.60 18.92 -18.08
N PRO A 283 24.55 18.16 -17.74
CA PRO A 283 23.63 18.51 -16.69
C PRO A 283 24.43 18.51 -15.39
N ALA A 284 24.00 19.37 -14.48
CA ALA A 284 24.45 19.33 -13.11
C ALA A 284 24.40 17.86 -12.63
N VAL A 285 25.55 17.35 -12.21
CA VAL A 285 25.64 16.06 -11.52
C VAL A 285 24.58 16.08 -10.42
N ALA A 286 23.74 15.05 -10.34
CA ALA A 286 22.71 14.90 -9.33
C ALA A 286 23.28 15.11 -7.92
N ALA A 287 23.12 16.31 -7.40
CA ALA A 287 23.01 16.61 -5.99
C ALA A 287 21.61 17.20 -5.83
N SER A 288 20.62 16.31 -5.60
CA SER A 288 19.23 16.65 -5.33
C SER A 288 18.54 17.41 -6.46
N ALA A 289 17.47 16.83 -7.01
CA ALA A 289 16.59 17.47 -7.97
C ALA A 289 16.48 19.00 -7.74
N GLU A 290 16.96 19.80 -8.69
CA GLU A 290 16.32 21.07 -8.98
C GLU A 290 15.04 20.71 -9.76
N PRO A 291 13.85 20.69 -9.14
CA PRO A 291 12.63 20.86 -9.91
C PRO A 291 12.75 22.09 -10.76
N ALA A 292 12.08 22.03 -11.91
CA ALA A 292 11.69 23.17 -12.71
C ALA A 292 11.59 24.41 -11.83
N VAL A 293 12.35 25.45 -12.19
CA VAL A 293 12.30 26.78 -11.61
C VAL A 293 10.83 27.20 -11.43
N THR A 294 10.25 26.87 -10.27
CA THR A 294 9.31 27.76 -9.62
C THR A 294 10.21 28.87 -9.14
N ALA A 295 10.29 29.97 -9.88
CA ALA A 295 11.10 31.15 -9.59
C ALA A 295 10.72 31.85 -8.24
N GLY A 296 10.07 31.12 -7.34
CA GLY A 296 9.51 31.54 -6.06
C GLY A 296 9.71 30.53 -4.93
N ALA A 297 10.73 29.65 -4.97
CA ALA A 297 11.01 28.73 -3.87
C ALA A 297 12.51 28.61 -3.51
N VAL A 298 12.80 28.25 -2.26
CA VAL A 298 14.13 27.82 -1.76
C VAL A 298 13.99 26.46 -1.11
N ALA A 299 14.87 25.52 -1.41
CA ALA A 299 14.87 24.18 -0.83
C ALA A 299 16.27 23.74 -0.41
N GLY A 300 16.33 22.70 0.41
CA GLY A 300 17.60 22.16 0.88
C GLY A 300 17.44 21.15 2.01
N VAL A 301 18.51 20.92 2.75
CA VAL A 301 18.58 19.99 3.88
C VAL A 301 18.95 20.72 5.17
N VAL A 302 18.24 20.39 6.24
CA VAL A 302 18.66 20.73 7.60
C VAL A 302 19.49 19.58 8.15
N THR A 303 20.66 19.91 8.69
CA THR A 303 21.58 18.95 9.29
C THR A 303 21.79 19.27 10.77
N LEU A 304 22.13 18.25 11.55
CA LEU A 304 22.43 18.39 12.97
C LEU A 304 23.94 18.26 13.18
N SER A 305 24.54 19.29 13.78
CA SER A 305 25.97 19.22 14.10
C SER A 305 26.26 18.07 15.08
N PRO A 306 27.45 17.46 15.00
CA PRO A 306 27.88 16.40 15.92
C PRO A 306 27.70 16.72 17.41
N LYS A 307 27.82 18.00 17.79
CA LYS A 307 27.74 18.49 19.18
C LYS A 307 26.32 18.46 19.76
N LEU A 308 25.31 18.36 18.90
CA LEU A 308 23.90 18.38 19.29
C LEU A 308 23.22 17.02 19.13
N ARG A 309 23.97 15.97 18.76
CA ARG A 309 23.44 14.60 18.67
C ARG A 309 22.85 14.16 20.01
N GLY A 310 21.65 13.59 19.97
CA GLY A 310 20.91 13.15 21.17
C GLY A 310 20.18 14.28 21.93
N LYS A 311 20.24 15.53 21.45
CA LYS A 311 19.48 16.66 22.05
C LYS A 311 18.13 16.93 21.40
N VAL A 312 17.79 16.17 20.35
CA VAL A 312 16.51 16.25 19.63
C VAL A 312 15.69 14.99 19.93
N ALA A 313 14.46 15.17 20.38
CA ALA A 313 13.48 14.11 20.59
C ALA A 313 12.46 14.04 19.45
N ALA A 314 11.81 12.89 19.27
CA ALA A 314 10.78 12.70 18.25
C ALA A 314 9.57 13.64 18.40
N GLY A 315 9.34 14.18 19.61
CA GLY A 315 8.30 15.18 19.88
C GLY A 315 8.71 16.63 19.62
N ASP A 316 9.98 16.89 19.32
CA ASP A 316 10.45 18.25 19.04
C ASP A 316 9.99 18.69 17.64
N THR A 317 9.77 20.00 17.47
CA THR A 317 9.32 20.57 16.19
C THR A 317 10.44 21.38 15.55
N LEU A 318 10.83 21.00 14.34
CA LEU A 318 11.71 21.78 13.48
C LEU A 318 10.92 22.87 12.75
N PHE A 319 11.38 24.10 12.88
CA PHE A 319 10.93 25.27 12.15
C PHE A 319 12.02 25.72 11.19
N VAL A 320 11.71 25.79 9.90
CA VAL A 320 12.59 26.41 8.90
C VAL A 320 11.92 27.68 8.42
N THR A 321 12.60 28.82 8.51
CA THR A 321 12.01 30.13 8.23
C THR A 321 12.87 30.92 7.25
N ALA A 322 12.23 31.57 6.28
CA ALA A 322 12.87 32.55 5.41
C ALA A 322 12.49 33.98 5.82
N LYS A 323 13.47 34.87 5.90
CA LYS A 323 13.29 36.32 6.14
C LYS A 323 13.91 37.12 4.99
N ALA A 324 13.43 38.34 4.79
CA ALA A 324 14.12 39.29 3.92
C ALA A 324 15.52 39.61 4.47
N LEU A 325 16.47 39.98 3.59
CA LEU A 325 17.82 40.40 4.00
C LEU A 325 17.79 41.71 4.80
N GLU A 326 16.84 42.57 4.47
CA GLU A 326 16.70 43.90 5.05
C GLU A 326 15.36 44.02 5.81
N GLY A 327 15.45 44.48 7.06
CA GLY A 327 14.31 44.80 7.92
C GLY A 327 14.00 43.75 9.00
N ASN A 328 13.52 44.25 10.15
CA ASN A 328 13.03 43.44 11.28
C ASN A 328 11.60 42.90 11.06
N GLY A 329 11.31 42.45 9.83
CA GLY A 329 9.99 41.96 9.44
C GLY A 329 9.68 40.54 9.92
N PRO A 330 8.40 40.16 9.96
CA PRO A 330 8.00 38.76 10.15
C PRO A 330 8.56 37.88 9.01
N PRO A 331 8.70 36.56 9.22
CA PRO A 331 9.14 35.64 8.18
C PRO A 331 8.25 35.69 6.93
N LEU A 332 8.90 35.58 5.76
CA LEU A 332 8.26 35.47 4.45
C LEU A 332 7.65 34.08 4.23
N ALA A 333 8.27 33.05 4.80
CA ALA A 333 7.80 31.68 4.75
C ALA A 333 8.23 30.90 6.00
N VAL A 334 7.38 30.01 6.49
CA VAL A 334 7.67 29.11 7.63
C VAL A 334 7.20 27.70 7.30
N TRP A 335 8.13 26.75 7.37
CA TRP A 335 7.86 25.33 7.25
C TRP A 335 8.07 24.64 8.60
N ARG A 336 7.19 23.70 8.94
CA ARG A 336 7.17 22.97 10.21
C ARG A 336 7.28 21.48 9.96
N TYR A 337 8.10 20.81 10.73
CA TYR A 337 8.29 19.37 10.68
C TYR A 337 8.43 18.78 12.08
N GLN A 338 7.77 17.65 12.32
CA GLN A 338 7.89 16.88 13.56
C GLN A 338 8.71 15.63 13.27
N GLY A 339 9.83 15.47 13.98
CA GLY A 339 10.73 14.33 13.82
C GLY A 339 12.17 14.66 14.19
N SER A 340 12.94 13.60 14.42
CA SER A 340 14.34 13.66 14.86
C SER A 340 15.34 13.06 13.86
N ASP A 341 14.85 12.62 12.68
CA ASP A 341 15.61 11.83 11.72
C ASP A 341 16.35 12.75 10.73
N PHE A 342 17.43 13.37 11.20
CA PHE A 342 18.31 14.19 10.36
C PHE A 342 19.13 13.32 9.40
N PRO A 343 19.41 13.79 8.16
CA PRO A 343 19.06 15.11 7.60
C PRO A 343 17.59 15.20 7.15
N ILE A 344 16.98 16.37 7.37
CA ILE A 344 15.58 16.63 7.01
C ILE A 344 15.53 17.57 5.80
N GLU A 345 14.85 17.15 4.74
CA GLU A 345 14.62 17.98 3.55
C GLU A 345 13.53 19.02 3.82
N PHE A 346 13.74 20.26 3.36
CA PHE A 346 12.75 21.33 3.45
C PHE A 346 12.59 22.03 2.11
N ARG A 347 11.40 22.61 1.92
CA ARG A 347 11.09 23.52 0.81
C ARG A 347 10.24 24.68 1.33
N LEU A 348 10.67 25.89 1.01
CA LEU A 348 9.97 27.13 1.29
C LEU A 348 9.53 27.76 -0.02
N ASP A 349 8.22 27.88 -0.21
CA ASP A 349 7.58 28.54 -1.34
C ASP A 349 6.45 29.45 -0.84
N ASP A 350 5.70 30.07 -1.74
CA ASP A 350 4.62 30.99 -1.38
C ASP A 350 3.48 30.34 -0.57
N SER A 351 3.33 29.01 -0.61
CA SER A 351 2.34 28.30 0.21
C SER A 351 2.70 28.29 1.70
N ALA A 352 3.97 28.51 2.02
CA ALA A 352 4.46 28.60 3.39
C ALA A 352 4.41 30.04 3.96
N ALA A 353 3.81 30.99 3.23
CA ALA A 353 3.71 32.38 3.68
C ALA A 353 2.68 32.56 4.82
N ILE A 354 3.07 33.31 5.85
CA ILE A 354 2.19 33.63 6.99
C ILE A 354 1.22 34.76 6.67
N MET A 355 1.63 35.72 5.83
CA MET A 355 0.86 36.91 5.51
C MET A 355 0.40 36.88 4.04
N PRO A 356 -0.92 36.96 3.77
CA PRO A 356 -1.43 37.10 2.41
C PRO A 356 -0.82 38.33 1.74
N GLY A 357 -0.19 38.16 0.58
CA GLY A 357 0.40 39.25 -0.20
C GLY A 357 1.85 39.64 0.18
N ARG A 358 2.48 38.99 1.17
CA ARG A 358 3.92 39.12 1.43
C ARG A 358 4.57 37.74 1.42
N THR A 359 5.00 37.33 0.23
CA THR A 359 5.46 35.96 -0.05
C THR A 359 6.96 35.92 -0.36
N ILE A 360 7.54 34.72 -0.35
CA ILE A 360 8.97 34.52 -0.58
C ILE A 360 9.36 34.85 -2.03
N SER A 361 8.47 34.61 -3.00
CA SER A 361 8.71 34.88 -4.44
C SER A 361 8.89 36.36 -4.80
N GLN A 362 8.47 37.28 -3.92
CA GLN A 362 8.63 38.72 -4.13
C GLN A 362 10.06 39.20 -3.87
N PHE A 363 10.90 38.37 -3.26
CA PHE A 363 12.26 38.72 -2.86
C PHE A 363 13.26 37.88 -3.65
N PRO A 364 14.27 38.47 -4.31
CA PRO A 364 15.26 37.71 -5.07
C PRO A 364 16.23 36.93 -4.17
N GLU A 365 16.42 37.39 -2.94
CA GLU A 365 17.29 36.80 -1.93
C GLU A 365 16.60 36.79 -0.57
N VAL A 366 16.88 35.76 0.22
CA VAL A 366 16.34 35.57 1.57
C VAL A 366 17.42 35.04 2.53
N LEU A 367 17.19 35.24 3.83
CA LEU A 367 17.93 34.61 4.92
C LEU A 367 17.11 33.43 5.44
N VAL A 368 17.62 32.22 5.24
CA VAL A 368 17.01 30.99 5.76
C VAL A 368 17.65 30.63 7.09
N THR A 369 16.83 30.37 8.09
CA THR A 369 17.25 29.90 9.41
C THR A 369 16.45 28.67 9.82
N ALA A 370 17.03 27.79 10.63
CA ALA A 370 16.32 26.67 11.22
C ALA A 370 16.39 26.71 12.75
N LYS A 371 15.32 26.24 13.39
CA LYS A 371 15.22 26.08 14.84
C LYS A 371 14.50 24.78 15.20
N VAL A 372 15.07 23.99 16.10
CA VAL A 372 14.33 22.90 16.77
C VAL A 372 13.77 23.46 18.07
N SER A 373 12.45 23.45 18.20
CA SER A 373 11.76 23.87 19.41
C SER A 373 11.28 22.69 20.23
N LYS A 374 11.64 22.70 21.51
CA LYS A 374 11.20 21.70 22.49
C LYS A 374 9.79 21.94 23.02
N SER A 375 9.32 23.17 22.97
CA SER A 375 7.96 23.56 23.38
C SER A 375 6.94 23.46 22.24
N GLY A 376 7.38 23.19 21.01
CA GLY A 376 6.53 23.23 19.82
C GLY A 376 6.13 24.64 19.38
N SER A 377 6.68 25.67 20.02
CA SER A 377 6.35 27.09 19.76
C SER A 377 7.33 27.75 18.78
N ALA A 378 6.80 28.66 17.97
CA ALA A 378 7.62 29.47 17.06
C ALA A 378 8.48 30.49 17.84
N GLU A 379 8.00 30.95 19.00
CA GLU A 379 8.73 31.85 19.90
C GLU A 379 10.02 31.19 20.39
N PRO A 380 11.12 31.94 20.51
CA PRO A 380 12.36 31.38 21.03
C PRO A 380 12.25 30.99 22.51
N ALA A 381 12.56 29.75 22.84
CA ALA A 381 12.62 29.23 24.20
C ALA A 381 14.04 28.79 24.57
N LYS A 382 14.30 28.63 25.87
CA LYS A 382 15.57 28.09 26.39
C LYS A 382 15.71 26.62 25.99
N GLY A 383 16.88 26.22 25.49
CA GLY A 383 17.15 24.86 25.03
C GLY A 383 16.72 24.57 23.59
N ASP A 384 16.23 25.59 22.86
CA ASP A 384 16.01 25.49 21.42
C ASP A 384 17.36 25.36 20.70
N LEU A 385 17.43 24.48 19.71
CA LEU A 385 18.61 24.35 18.87
C LEU A 385 18.49 25.26 17.66
N LEU A 386 19.55 26.01 17.36
CA LEU A 386 19.54 27.07 16.35
C LEU A 386 20.59 26.84 15.27
N ALA A 387 20.22 27.16 14.04
CA ALA A 387 21.11 27.29 12.91
C ALA A 387 21.44 28.76 12.65
N ALA A 388 22.66 29.02 12.20
CA ALA A 388 23.05 30.35 11.73
C ALA A 388 22.24 30.72 10.46
N PRO A 389 21.91 32.00 10.23
CA PRO A 389 21.26 32.41 9.00
C PRO A 389 22.13 32.15 7.77
N VAL A 390 21.55 31.48 6.78
CA VAL A 390 22.18 31.21 5.49
C VAL A 390 21.49 32.06 4.43
N LYS A 391 22.27 32.86 3.71
CA LYS A 391 21.77 33.65 2.58
C LYS A 391 21.51 32.72 1.38
N ALA A 392 20.31 32.80 0.81
CA ALA A 392 19.91 32.00 -0.35
C ALA A 392 19.22 32.88 -1.40
N ARG A 393 19.48 32.59 -2.69
CA ARG A 393 18.72 33.13 -3.81
C ARG A 393 17.47 32.28 -4.03
N LEU A 394 16.39 32.91 -4.45
CA LEU A 394 15.20 32.21 -4.92
C LEU A 394 15.58 31.33 -6.12
N GLY A 395 15.12 30.07 -6.09
CA GLY A 395 15.55 29.00 -6.99
C GLY A 395 16.71 28.15 -6.45
N ASN A 396 17.33 28.50 -5.31
CA ASN A 396 18.35 27.63 -4.70
C ASN A 396 17.68 26.40 -4.04
N MET A 397 18.08 25.21 -4.47
CA MET A 397 17.47 23.94 -4.07
C MET A 397 18.41 23.02 -3.28
N THR A 398 19.65 23.45 -3.08
CA THR A 398 20.72 22.66 -2.46
C THR A 398 21.23 23.31 -1.18
N LEU A 399 20.38 24.10 -0.51
CA LEU A 399 20.77 24.82 0.70
C LEU A 399 21.09 23.85 1.83
N VAL A 400 22.22 24.04 2.51
CA VAL A 400 22.55 23.28 3.73
C VAL A 400 22.43 24.21 4.93
N VAL A 401 21.54 23.87 5.85
CA VAL A 401 21.31 24.63 7.09
C VAL A 401 21.70 23.76 8.28
N GLU A 402 22.80 24.08 8.95
CA GLU A 402 23.32 23.29 10.07
C GLU A 402 22.88 23.86 11.42
N LEU A 403 22.20 23.04 12.23
CA LEU A 403 21.93 23.32 13.64
C LEU A 403 23.21 23.10 14.46
N SER A 404 23.75 24.19 15.01
CA SER A 404 25.08 24.18 15.64
C SER A 404 25.15 24.86 17.01
N ALA A 405 24.09 25.57 17.42
CA ALA A 405 24.01 26.23 18.73
C ALA A 405 22.79 25.77 19.52
N GLU A 406 22.87 25.86 20.84
CA GLU A 406 21.75 25.73 21.79
C GLU A 406 21.54 27.08 22.47
N ARG A 407 20.28 27.50 22.63
CA ARG A 407 19.91 28.80 23.20
C ARG A 407 19.84 28.81 24.73
#